data_AF-F1YLU1-F1
#
_entry.id   AF-F1YLU1-F1
#
_cell.length_a   1.000
_cell.length_b   1.000
_cell.length_c   1.000
_cell.angle_alpha   90.00
_cell.angle_beta   90.00
_cell.angle_gamma   90.00
#
_symmetry.space_group_name_H-M   'P 1'
#
loop_
_entity.id
_entity.type
_entity.pdbx_description
1 polymer ?
#
loop_
_entity_poly.entity_id
_entity_poly.type
_entity_poly.pdbx_seq_one_letter_code
_entity_poly.pdbx_strand_id
1 'polypeptide(L)'
;SAAQRTHDGLLAVLRFVRAHGEASGTGGGRLSSQLVITVTDRELREHAGVALTATGTRIPVADLVQMAAGATPHLAVFSQATGQPLYLGRGRRLASRAQRLMLFARDRGCTAPGCSAPFSRTQAHHFPDWQDGGPTDVDHLGAACGRHNRSVGKRLGDWETMILIDGPHAGRVAWRPVGERPGQRWRINQIHHAELLPDQGPHAPPALDASRAEAHLDALLAA
;
A
#
# COMPACT_ATOMS: atom_id res chain seq x y z
N SER A 1 35.56 0.68 -3.54
CA SER A 1 35.79 2.06 -4.04
C SER A 1 35.60 3.07 -2.90
N ALA A 2 35.92 4.34 -3.11
CA ALA A 2 35.60 5.40 -2.13
C ALA A 2 34.09 5.46 -1.84
N ALA A 3 33.25 5.38 -2.89
CA ALA A 3 31.80 5.33 -2.77
C ALA A 3 31.29 4.19 -1.88
N GLN A 4 31.84 2.98 -2.03
CA GLN A 4 31.47 1.84 -1.18
C GLN A 4 31.80 2.09 0.30
N ARG A 5 32.99 2.65 0.59
CA ARG A 5 33.39 2.97 1.98
C ARG A 5 32.52 4.07 2.58
N THR A 6 32.13 5.08 1.79
CA THR A 6 31.23 6.13 2.24
C THR A 6 29.83 5.59 2.52
N HIS A 7 29.32 4.71 1.65
CA HIS A 7 28.06 3.99 1.88
C HIS A 7 28.11 3.17 3.17
N ASP A 8 29.13 2.34 3.33
CA ASP A 8 29.26 1.44 4.49
C ASP A 8 29.44 2.24 5.79
N GLY A 9 30.19 3.35 5.75
CA GLY A 9 30.35 4.28 6.86
C GLY A 9 29.04 4.94 7.27
N LEU A 10 28.25 5.44 6.31
CA LEU A 10 26.92 6.00 6.58
C LEU A 10 25.98 4.93 7.16
N LEU A 11 25.99 3.72 6.60
CA LEU A 11 25.19 2.60 7.08
C LEU A 11 25.54 2.24 8.53
N ALA A 12 26.84 2.24 8.87
CA ALA A 12 27.32 1.96 10.22
C ALA A 12 26.87 3.02 11.22
N VAL A 13 26.95 4.31 10.87
CA VAL A 13 26.46 5.42 11.72
C VAL A 13 24.96 5.30 11.96
N LEU A 14 24.16 5.04 10.91
CA LEU A 14 22.71 4.90 11.04
C LEU A 14 22.32 3.71 11.92
N ARG A 15 23.04 2.58 11.81
CA ARG A 15 22.85 1.41 12.70
C ARG A 15 23.22 1.73 14.14
N PHE A 16 24.33 2.44 14.37
CA PHE A 16 24.76 2.86 15.70
C PHE A 16 23.72 3.77 16.37
N VAL A 17 23.25 4.80 15.66
CA VAL A 17 22.21 5.73 16.15
C VAL A 17 20.89 4.99 16.43
N ARG A 18 20.49 4.05 15.57
CA ARG A 18 19.31 3.21 15.81
C ARG A 18 19.44 2.35 17.06
N ALA A 19 20.62 1.77 17.31
CA ALA A 19 20.86 0.87 18.44
C ALA A 19 21.07 1.61 19.77
N HIS A 20 21.55 2.86 19.75
CA HIS A 20 21.96 3.61 20.94
C HIS A 20 21.19 4.94 21.12
N GLY A 21 20.10 5.14 20.37
CA GLY A 21 19.32 6.38 20.33
C GLY A 21 18.58 6.74 21.62
N GLU A 22 18.63 5.90 22.66
CA GLU A 22 18.07 6.21 23.99
C GLU A 22 18.90 7.25 24.76
N ALA A 23 20.11 7.57 24.32
CA ALA A 23 21.02 8.50 25.03
C ALA A 23 20.71 10.00 24.81
N SER A 24 19.79 10.37 23.93
CA SER A 24 19.38 11.77 23.74
C SER A 24 18.10 12.04 24.53
N GLY A 25 18.27 12.54 25.76
CA GLY A 25 17.24 12.82 26.76
C GLY A 25 16.19 13.88 26.41
N THR A 26 15.61 13.83 25.22
CA THR A 26 14.38 14.55 24.87
C THR A 26 13.24 13.53 24.85
N GLY A 27 12.36 13.64 25.83
CA GLY A 27 11.22 12.74 26.00
C GLY A 27 10.29 12.68 24.77
N GLY A 28 9.57 11.56 24.67
CA GLY A 28 8.47 11.36 23.73
C GLY A 28 8.91 10.67 22.44
N GLY A 29 8.73 9.35 22.41
CA GLY A 29 9.06 8.51 21.26
C GLY A 29 8.58 9.05 19.92
N ARG A 30 9.52 9.16 18.97
CA ARG A 30 9.38 8.97 17.52
C ARG A 30 10.79 9.16 16.93
N LEU A 31 11.25 8.33 16.00
CA LEU A 31 10.52 7.84 14.84
C LEU A 31 10.59 6.32 14.75
N SER A 32 9.50 5.62 15.10
CA SER A 32 9.28 4.29 14.54
C SER A 32 8.94 4.49 13.05
N SER A 33 9.93 4.51 12.17
CA SER A 33 9.67 4.38 10.73
C SER A 33 9.12 2.96 10.52
N GLN A 34 7.80 2.86 10.47
CA GLN A 34 7.13 1.59 10.22
C GLN A 34 7.09 1.37 8.72
N LEU A 35 7.84 0.37 8.29
CA LEU A 35 7.79 -0.11 6.93
C LEU A 35 6.66 -1.13 6.84
N VAL A 36 5.61 -0.80 6.10
CA VAL A 36 4.53 -1.73 5.83
C VAL A 36 4.70 -2.20 4.39
N ILE A 37 4.85 -3.51 4.22
CA ILE A 37 5.15 -4.15 2.93
C ILE A 37 4.14 -5.25 2.71
N THR A 38 3.61 -5.33 1.50
CA THR A 38 2.73 -6.42 1.07
C THR A 38 3.50 -7.32 0.11
N VAL A 39 3.42 -8.62 0.34
CA VAL A 39 4.02 -9.69 -0.47
C VAL A 39 3.05 -10.87 -0.49
N THR A 40 3.00 -11.65 -1.56
CA THR A 40 2.20 -12.88 -1.56
C THR A 40 2.93 -14.02 -0.85
N ASP A 41 2.17 -14.97 -0.34
CA ASP A 41 2.70 -16.17 0.31
C ASP A 41 3.51 -17.06 -0.66
N ARG A 42 3.11 -17.15 -1.94
CA ARG A 42 3.90 -17.80 -2.99
C ARG A 42 5.28 -17.14 -3.16
N GLU A 43 5.29 -15.82 -3.37
CA GLU A 43 6.53 -15.05 -3.54
C GLU A 43 7.45 -15.17 -2.33
N LEU A 44 6.88 -15.17 -1.11
CA LEU A 44 7.65 -15.34 0.12
C LEU A 44 8.26 -16.73 0.26
N ARG A 45 7.53 -17.81 -0.10
CA ARG A 45 8.08 -19.19 -0.10
C ARG A 45 9.15 -19.39 -1.15
N GLU A 46 8.94 -18.85 -2.35
CA GLU A 46 9.89 -18.95 -3.48
C GLU A 46 11.11 -18.03 -3.30
N HIS A 47 11.07 -17.11 -2.32
CA HIS A 47 12.08 -16.07 -2.13
C HIS A 47 12.32 -15.23 -3.40
N ALA A 48 11.29 -15.11 -4.23
CA ALA A 48 11.36 -14.54 -5.56
C ALA A 48 10.09 -13.73 -5.86
N GLY A 49 10.23 -12.67 -6.65
CA GLY A 49 9.13 -11.73 -6.96
C GLY A 49 9.36 -10.33 -6.40
N VAL A 50 8.29 -9.53 -6.36
CA VAL A 50 8.36 -8.10 -6.03
C VAL A 50 7.36 -7.77 -4.94
N ALA A 51 7.86 -7.27 -3.81
CA ALA A 51 7.04 -6.76 -2.73
C ALA A 51 6.76 -5.25 -2.90
N LEU A 52 5.61 -4.79 -2.41
CA LEU A 52 5.18 -3.40 -2.52
C LEU A 52 5.14 -2.72 -1.14
N THR A 53 5.86 -1.61 -1.00
CA THR A 53 5.82 -0.79 0.22
C THR A 53 4.57 0.10 0.26
N ALA A 54 4.22 0.60 1.45
CA ALA A 54 3.10 1.54 1.64
C ALA A 54 3.21 2.88 0.89
N THR A 55 4.40 3.22 0.41
CA THR A 55 4.64 4.40 -0.43
C THR A 55 4.53 4.09 -1.92
N GLY A 56 4.31 2.83 -2.29
CA GLY A 56 4.26 2.37 -3.68
C GLY A 56 5.62 1.98 -4.26
N THR A 57 6.67 1.95 -3.44
CA THR A 57 8.00 1.49 -3.87
C THR A 57 7.99 -0.03 -4.04
N ARG A 58 8.57 -0.52 -5.13
CA ARG A 58 8.75 -1.95 -5.38
C ARG A 58 10.12 -2.37 -4.87
N ILE A 59 10.19 -3.47 -4.12
CA ILE A 59 11.44 -4.04 -3.63
C ILE A 59 11.49 -5.54 -3.94
N PRO A 60 12.65 -6.12 -4.28
CA PRO A 60 12.81 -7.57 -4.40
C PRO A 60 12.41 -8.28 -3.10
N VAL A 61 11.78 -9.46 -3.22
CA VAL A 61 11.40 -10.25 -2.03
C VAL A 61 12.61 -10.69 -1.21
N ALA A 62 13.74 -10.96 -1.87
CA ALA A 62 15.01 -11.26 -1.20
C ALA A 62 15.43 -10.12 -0.24
N ASP A 63 15.29 -8.86 -0.68
CA ASP A 63 15.60 -7.69 0.14
C ASP A 63 14.60 -7.54 1.28
N LEU A 64 13.31 -7.77 1.03
CA LEU A 64 12.28 -7.80 2.08
C LEU A 64 12.64 -8.81 3.18
N VAL A 65 13.06 -10.03 2.83
CA VAL A 65 13.43 -11.07 3.81
C VAL A 65 14.61 -10.61 4.68
N GLN A 66 15.63 -10.01 4.06
CA GLN A 66 16.77 -9.44 4.78
C GLN A 66 16.36 -8.27 5.70
N MET A 67 15.45 -7.40 5.24
CA MET A 67 14.93 -6.29 6.04
C MET A 67 14.06 -6.77 7.22
N ALA A 68 13.25 -7.81 7.00
CA ALA A 68 12.36 -8.39 8.00
C ALA A 68 13.12 -9.09 9.12
N ALA A 69 14.29 -9.67 8.84
CA ALA A 69 15.15 -10.32 9.84
C ALA A 69 15.58 -9.39 10.98
N GLY A 70 15.65 -8.08 10.73
CA GLY A 70 15.98 -7.05 11.72
C GLY A 70 14.78 -6.19 12.18
N ALA A 71 13.55 -6.61 11.87
CA ALA A 71 12.32 -5.88 12.20
C ALA A 71 11.51 -6.62 13.28
N THR A 72 10.55 -5.94 13.89
CA THR A 72 9.48 -6.57 14.68
C THR A 72 8.27 -6.73 13.76
N PRO A 73 8.10 -7.87 13.06
CA PRO A 73 7.03 -8.01 12.08
C PRO A 73 5.67 -8.07 12.76
N HIS A 74 4.69 -7.39 12.18
CA HIS A 74 3.29 -7.64 12.46
C HIS A 74 2.72 -8.42 11.27
N LEU A 75 2.25 -9.64 11.51
CA LEU A 75 1.69 -10.50 10.46
C LEU A 75 0.17 -10.29 10.37
N ALA A 76 -0.30 -9.96 9.18
CA ALA A 76 -1.72 -9.97 8.83
C ALA A 76 -1.97 -11.17 7.91
N VAL A 77 -2.67 -12.19 8.40
CA VAL A 77 -3.07 -13.37 7.62
C VAL A 77 -4.53 -13.22 7.21
N PHE A 78 -4.83 -13.49 5.94
CA PHE A 78 -6.19 -13.44 5.40
C PHE A 78 -6.67 -14.86 5.12
N SER A 79 -7.69 -15.33 5.84
CA SER A 79 -8.55 -16.48 5.49
C SER A 79 -9.93 -16.29 6.13
N GLN A 80 -10.98 -16.99 5.66
CA GLN A 80 -12.41 -16.78 6.02
C GLN A 80 -12.82 -17.03 7.50
N ALA A 81 -11.92 -17.00 8.50
CA ALA A 81 -12.28 -17.18 9.91
C ALA A 81 -11.78 -16.03 10.80
N THR A 82 -12.70 -15.55 11.64
CA THR A 82 -12.70 -14.34 12.48
C THR A 82 -11.96 -14.45 13.82
N GLY A 83 -11.38 -13.32 14.29
CA GLY A 83 -11.03 -13.07 15.70
C GLY A 83 -10.20 -11.78 15.93
N GLN A 84 -10.88 -10.66 16.27
CA GLN A 84 -10.44 -9.26 16.55
C GLN A 84 -9.06 -8.98 17.22
N PRO A 85 -8.44 -7.77 17.07
CA PRO A 85 -9.08 -6.44 17.01
C PRO A 85 -8.99 -5.73 15.65
N LEU A 86 -9.90 -6.10 14.76
CA LEU A 86 -10.15 -5.47 13.46
C LEU A 86 -11.56 -4.89 13.32
N TYR A 87 -12.38 -5.01 14.37
CA TYR A 87 -13.73 -4.48 14.45
C TYR A 87 -13.83 -3.56 15.67
N LEU A 88 -14.30 -2.32 15.49
CA LEU A 88 -14.58 -1.32 16.53
C LEU A 88 -16.05 -0.91 16.56
N GLY A 89 -16.86 -1.40 15.62
CA GLY A 89 -18.25 -1.01 15.43
C GLY A 89 -18.39 0.51 15.33
N ARG A 90 -19.34 1.06 16.06
CA ARG A 90 -19.60 2.52 16.13
C ARG A 90 -18.94 3.23 17.32
N GLY A 91 -18.20 2.52 18.17
CA GLY A 91 -17.59 3.11 19.37
C GLY A 91 -16.52 4.16 19.07
N ARG A 92 -15.96 4.16 17.85
CA ARG A 92 -14.94 5.12 17.42
C ARG A 92 -14.98 5.34 15.91
N ARG A 93 -14.95 6.61 15.49
CA ARG A 93 -14.96 6.99 14.07
C ARG A 93 -13.66 6.65 13.33
N LEU A 94 -12.51 6.80 14.00
CA LEU A 94 -11.21 6.66 13.37
C LEU A 94 -10.72 5.21 13.46
N ALA A 95 -10.34 4.63 12.32
CA ALA A 95 -9.72 3.31 12.27
C ALA A 95 -8.52 3.20 13.21
N SER A 96 -8.36 2.05 13.85
CA SER A 96 -7.17 1.71 14.62
C SER A 96 -5.96 1.54 13.70
N ARG A 97 -4.77 1.50 14.31
CA ARG A 97 -3.54 1.19 13.56
C ARG A 97 -3.62 -0.19 12.91
N ALA A 98 -4.12 -1.20 13.62
CA ALA A 98 -4.29 -2.56 13.09
C ALA A 98 -5.23 -2.57 11.87
N GLN A 99 -6.36 -1.86 11.96
CA GLN A 99 -7.29 -1.72 10.83
C GLN A 99 -6.64 -1.02 9.63
N ARG A 100 -5.86 0.04 9.84
CA ARG A 100 -5.10 0.67 8.74
C ARG A 100 -4.07 -0.26 8.11
N LEU A 101 -3.40 -1.11 8.90
CA LEU A 101 -2.46 -2.11 8.36
C LEU A 101 -3.20 -3.16 7.50
N MET A 102 -4.38 -3.61 7.94
CA MET A 102 -5.22 -4.51 7.14
C MET A 102 -5.68 -3.88 5.84
N LEU A 103 -6.17 -2.63 5.89
CA LEU A 103 -6.56 -1.89 4.69
C LEU A 103 -5.36 -1.72 3.76
N PHE A 104 -4.16 -1.49 4.28
CA PHE A 104 -2.97 -1.40 3.44
C PHE A 104 -2.68 -2.72 2.73
N ALA A 105 -2.65 -3.84 3.46
CA ALA A 105 -2.35 -5.14 2.89
C ALA A 105 -3.39 -5.56 1.83
N ARG A 106 -4.67 -5.23 2.06
CA ARG A 106 -5.78 -5.55 1.16
C ARG A 106 -5.89 -4.60 -0.05
N ASP A 107 -5.78 -3.30 0.17
CA ASP A 107 -6.13 -2.29 -0.83
C ASP A 107 -4.91 -1.69 -1.55
N ARG A 108 -3.73 -1.71 -0.91
CA ARG A 108 -2.41 -1.28 -1.42
C ARG A 108 -2.29 0.19 -1.90
N GLY A 109 -3.41 0.88 -2.05
CA GLY A 109 -3.53 2.27 -2.48
C GLY A 109 -5.00 2.70 -2.52
N CYS A 110 -5.31 3.78 -3.22
CA CYS A 110 -6.69 4.23 -3.36
C CYS A 110 -7.49 3.21 -4.18
N THR A 111 -8.63 2.74 -3.66
CA THR A 111 -9.44 1.69 -4.31
C THR A 111 -10.33 2.20 -5.44
N ALA A 112 -10.51 3.51 -5.56
CA ALA A 112 -11.29 4.11 -6.64
C ALA A 112 -10.69 3.77 -8.02
N PRO A 113 -11.52 3.38 -9.01
CA PRO A 113 -11.06 2.93 -10.32
C PRO A 113 -10.11 3.92 -10.98
N GLY A 114 -8.95 3.43 -11.44
CA GLY A 114 -7.96 4.24 -12.16
C GLY A 114 -7.14 5.21 -11.29
N CYS A 115 -7.35 5.24 -9.97
CA CYS A 115 -6.56 6.10 -9.09
C CYS A 115 -5.18 5.48 -8.81
N SER A 116 -4.11 6.25 -8.95
CA SER A 116 -2.74 5.82 -8.62
C SER A 116 -2.25 6.31 -7.25
N ALA A 117 -3.12 6.93 -6.44
CA ALA A 117 -2.70 7.49 -5.16
C ALA A 117 -2.24 6.38 -4.20
N PRO A 118 -1.00 6.45 -3.67
CA PRO A 118 -0.47 5.42 -2.78
C PRO A 118 -1.24 5.41 -1.45
N PHE A 119 -1.16 4.29 -0.73
CA PHE A 119 -1.91 4.10 0.52
C PHE A 119 -1.58 5.16 1.58
N SER A 120 -0.34 5.65 1.62
CA SER A 120 0.08 6.75 2.49
C SER A 120 -0.75 8.04 2.31
N ARG A 121 -1.42 8.22 1.17
CA ARG A 121 -2.31 9.34 0.85
C ARG A 121 -3.80 8.98 0.94
N THR A 122 -4.13 7.85 1.56
CA THR A 122 -5.51 7.38 1.75
C THR A 122 -6.00 7.57 3.17
N GLN A 123 -7.32 7.63 3.28
CA GLN A 123 -8.10 7.64 4.51
C GLN A 123 -8.89 6.31 4.56
N ALA A 124 -9.23 5.87 5.76
CA ALA A 124 -10.21 4.79 5.94
C ALA A 124 -11.60 5.36 5.62
N HIS A 125 -12.09 5.01 4.44
CA HIS A 125 -13.41 5.37 3.92
C HIS A 125 -14.43 4.32 4.37
N HIS A 126 -15.56 4.75 4.91
CA HIS A 126 -16.63 3.88 5.40
C HIS A 126 -17.65 3.59 4.30
N PHE A 127 -18.14 2.35 4.22
CA PHE A 127 -19.31 2.00 3.42
C PHE A 127 -20.25 1.07 4.21
N PRO A 128 -21.47 1.52 4.57
CA PRO A 128 -22.03 2.86 4.31
C PRO A 128 -21.24 3.97 5.02
N ASP A 129 -21.38 5.22 4.59
CA ASP A 129 -20.62 6.34 5.12
C ASP A 129 -20.78 6.48 6.65
N TRP A 130 -19.78 7.05 7.34
CA TRP A 130 -19.83 7.22 8.80
C TRP A 130 -21.06 8.04 9.25
N GLN A 131 -21.44 9.05 8.48
CA GLN A 131 -22.62 9.87 8.80
C GLN A 131 -23.93 9.06 8.68
N ASP A 132 -23.93 8.01 7.88
CA ASP A 132 -25.05 7.10 7.63
C ASP A 132 -25.02 5.85 8.52
N GLY A 133 -24.17 5.82 9.56
CA GLY A 133 -24.11 4.68 10.47
C GLY A 133 -23.05 3.62 10.13
N GLY A 134 -22.14 3.91 9.20
CA GLY A 134 -21.02 3.01 8.87
C GLY A 134 -20.20 2.58 10.09
N PRO A 135 -19.93 1.27 10.28
CA PRO A 135 -19.07 0.80 11.35
C PRO A 135 -17.60 0.94 10.96
N THR A 136 -16.75 1.20 11.95
CA THR A 136 -15.30 1.26 11.78
C THR A 136 -14.75 -0.16 11.92
N ASP A 137 -15.04 -0.99 10.92
CA ASP A 137 -14.68 -2.41 10.85
C ASP A 137 -14.04 -2.70 9.49
N VAL A 138 -13.04 -3.58 9.42
CA VAL A 138 -12.30 -3.81 8.16
C VAL A 138 -13.18 -4.23 6.98
N ASP A 139 -14.30 -4.89 7.25
CA ASP A 139 -15.28 -5.33 6.24
C ASP A 139 -16.20 -4.20 5.74
N HIS A 140 -16.15 -3.05 6.40
CA HIS A 140 -16.95 -1.85 6.09
C HIS A 140 -16.06 -0.62 5.85
N LEU A 141 -14.76 -0.86 5.66
CA LEU A 141 -13.76 0.16 5.43
C LEU A 141 -12.99 -0.13 4.15
N GLY A 142 -12.56 0.93 3.46
CA GLY A 142 -11.68 0.86 2.30
C GLY A 142 -10.70 2.01 2.26
N ALA A 143 -9.61 1.85 1.52
CA ALA A 143 -8.65 2.92 1.29
C ALA A 143 -9.15 3.85 0.18
N ALA A 144 -9.40 5.13 0.51
CA ALA A 144 -9.72 6.16 -0.47
C ALA A 144 -8.86 7.41 -0.25
N CYS A 145 -8.29 7.99 -1.31
CA CYS A 145 -7.60 9.27 -1.19
C CYS A 145 -8.58 10.38 -0.83
N GLY A 146 -8.10 11.51 -0.30
CA GLY A 146 -8.99 12.59 0.15
C GLY A 146 -9.98 13.09 -0.92
N ARG A 147 -9.59 13.05 -2.21
CA ARG A 147 -10.51 13.37 -3.33
C ARG A 147 -11.64 12.35 -3.42
N HIS A 148 -11.31 11.07 -3.51
CA HIS A 148 -12.31 10.01 -3.70
C HIS A 148 -13.14 9.73 -2.45
N ASN A 149 -12.59 9.93 -1.25
CA ASN A 149 -13.37 9.82 -0.02
C ASN A 149 -14.50 10.87 0.02
N ARG A 150 -14.28 12.06 -0.55
CA ARG A 150 -15.30 13.11 -0.65
C ARG A 150 -16.23 12.97 -1.86
N SER A 151 -15.93 12.06 -2.79
CA SER A 151 -16.78 11.83 -3.95
C SER A 151 -17.83 10.75 -3.71
N VAL A 152 -17.85 10.14 -2.52
CA VAL A 152 -18.91 9.20 -2.12
C VAL A 152 -20.08 9.97 -1.53
N GLY A 153 -21.29 9.52 -1.84
CA GLY A 153 -22.52 10.19 -1.44
C GLY A 153 -23.76 9.51 -2.00
N LYS A 154 -24.89 10.23 -1.96
CA LYS A 154 -26.21 9.73 -2.38
C LYS A 154 -26.78 10.44 -3.61
N ARG A 155 -26.09 11.43 -4.17
CA ARG A 155 -26.60 12.23 -5.30
C ARG A 155 -26.16 11.60 -6.62
N LEU A 156 -26.93 11.85 -7.67
CA LEU A 156 -26.55 11.47 -9.03
C LEU A 156 -25.16 12.04 -9.36
N GLY A 157 -24.23 11.17 -9.76
CA GLY A 157 -22.84 11.53 -10.03
C GLY A 157 -21.88 11.42 -8.84
N ASP A 158 -22.38 11.24 -7.62
CA ASP A 158 -21.56 10.72 -6.51
C ASP A 158 -21.21 9.24 -6.76
N TRP A 159 -20.29 8.71 -5.97
CA TRP A 159 -19.95 7.29 -5.96
C TRP A 159 -20.63 6.56 -4.80
N GLU A 160 -20.96 5.30 -5.02
CA GLU A 160 -21.26 4.33 -3.99
C GLU A 160 -20.22 3.21 -4.02
N THR A 161 -19.99 2.61 -2.86
CA THR A 161 -18.89 1.66 -2.62
C THR A 161 -19.39 0.45 -1.85
N MET A 162 -18.78 -0.69 -2.12
CA MET A 162 -19.00 -1.93 -1.36
C MET A 162 -17.76 -2.84 -1.42
N ILE A 163 -17.69 -3.83 -0.55
CA ILE A 163 -16.79 -4.99 -0.76
C ILE A 163 -17.54 -6.03 -1.58
N LEU A 164 -16.91 -6.52 -2.64
CA LEU A 164 -17.42 -7.65 -3.40
C LEU A 164 -17.33 -8.92 -2.54
N ILE A 165 -18.45 -9.63 -2.41
CA ILE A 165 -18.51 -10.87 -1.63
C ILE A 165 -18.17 -12.11 -2.45
N ASP A 166 -18.43 -12.06 -3.76
CA ASP A 166 -18.29 -13.20 -4.67
C ASP A 166 -17.50 -12.84 -5.94
N GLY A 167 -17.06 -13.87 -6.66
CA GLY A 167 -16.37 -13.75 -7.95
C GLY A 167 -14.84 -13.55 -7.83
N PRO A 168 -14.14 -13.34 -8.96
CA PRO A 168 -12.67 -13.30 -9.01
C PRO A 168 -12.04 -12.12 -8.26
N HIS A 169 -12.86 -11.18 -7.79
CA HIS A 169 -12.45 -9.99 -7.07
C HIS A 169 -13.11 -9.90 -5.69
N ALA A 170 -13.60 -11.02 -5.15
CA ALA A 170 -14.11 -11.10 -3.79
C ALA A 170 -13.09 -10.54 -2.78
N GLY A 171 -13.59 -9.83 -1.77
CA GLY A 171 -12.79 -9.11 -0.77
C GLY A 171 -12.25 -7.75 -1.25
N ARG A 172 -12.50 -7.34 -2.49
CA ARG A 172 -12.04 -6.03 -3.01
C ARG A 172 -13.12 -4.97 -2.91
N VAL A 173 -12.69 -3.73 -2.64
CA VAL A 173 -13.59 -2.57 -2.68
C VAL A 173 -13.91 -2.24 -4.13
N ALA A 174 -15.20 -2.22 -4.44
CA ALA A 174 -15.73 -1.84 -5.73
C ALA A 174 -16.51 -0.53 -5.63
N TRP A 175 -16.56 0.17 -6.77
CA TRP A 175 -17.12 1.49 -6.93
C TRP A 175 -18.13 1.50 -8.08
N ARG A 176 -19.24 2.21 -7.91
CA ARG A 176 -20.24 2.47 -8.95
C ARG A 176 -20.73 3.93 -8.79
N PRO A 177 -21.00 4.67 -9.89
CA PRO A 177 -21.70 5.95 -9.79
C PRO A 177 -23.15 5.77 -9.32
N VAL A 178 -23.59 6.61 -8.40
CA VAL A 178 -24.98 6.63 -7.93
C VAL A 178 -25.91 7.05 -9.06
N GLY A 179 -27.04 6.33 -9.20
CA GLY A 179 -28.04 6.58 -10.23
C GLY A 179 -27.74 5.90 -11.57
N GLU A 180 -26.70 5.06 -11.65
CA GLU A 180 -26.52 4.14 -12.78
C GLU A 180 -27.64 3.09 -12.83
N ARG A 181 -28.00 2.64 -14.05
CA ARG A 181 -29.13 1.73 -14.29
C ARG A 181 -28.89 0.35 -13.67
N PRO A 182 -29.95 -0.39 -13.30
CA PRO A 182 -29.83 -1.80 -12.91
C PRO A 182 -29.11 -2.60 -14.00
N GLY A 183 -27.98 -3.23 -13.67
CA GLY A 183 -27.15 -4.03 -14.59
C GLY A 183 -25.76 -3.46 -14.89
N GLN A 184 -25.45 -2.23 -14.47
CA GLN A 184 -24.12 -1.63 -14.66
C GLN A 184 -23.09 -2.14 -13.63
N ARG A 185 -21.89 -2.45 -14.11
CA ARG A 185 -20.87 -3.23 -13.39
C ARG A 185 -20.11 -2.39 -12.35
N TRP A 186 -20.06 -2.93 -11.15
CA TRP A 186 -19.07 -2.59 -10.12
C TRP A 186 -17.65 -2.57 -10.70
N ARG A 187 -16.91 -1.51 -10.41
CA ARG A 187 -15.55 -1.28 -10.92
C ARG A 187 -14.56 -1.38 -9.78
N ILE A 188 -13.45 -2.08 -10.00
CA ILE A 188 -12.36 -2.18 -9.04
C ILE A 188 -11.13 -1.42 -9.56
N ASN A 189 -10.24 -1.04 -8.65
CA ASN A 189 -8.92 -0.57 -9.04
C ASN A 189 -7.90 -1.71 -9.06
N GLN A 190 -7.25 -1.90 -10.21
CA GLN A 190 -6.21 -2.91 -10.42
C GLN A 190 -4.79 -2.32 -10.37
N ILE A 191 -4.62 -0.99 -10.41
CA ILE A 191 -3.30 -0.35 -10.50
C ILE A 191 -2.37 -0.76 -9.36
N HIS A 192 -2.93 -0.92 -8.16
CA HIS A 192 -2.16 -1.28 -6.97
C HIS A 192 -1.97 -2.79 -6.78
N HIS A 193 -2.51 -3.61 -7.70
CA HIS A 193 -2.51 -5.07 -7.65
C HIS A 193 -1.84 -5.61 -8.92
N ALA A 194 -0.50 -5.64 -8.90
CA ALA A 194 0.30 -6.06 -10.05
C ALA A 194 -0.08 -7.45 -10.56
N GLU A 195 -0.49 -8.35 -9.67
CA GLU A 195 -0.98 -9.70 -9.96
C GLU A 195 -2.27 -9.75 -10.80
N LEU A 196 -3.00 -8.63 -10.91
CA LEU A 196 -4.22 -8.51 -11.70
C LEU A 196 -4.01 -7.77 -13.03
N LEU A 197 -2.83 -7.20 -13.25
CA LEU A 197 -2.52 -6.55 -14.51
C LEU A 197 -2.31 -7.63 -15.59
N PRO A 198 -2.74 -7.39 -16.84
CA PRO A 198 -2.43 -8.29 -17.94
C PRO A 198 -0.93 -8.49 -18.03
N ASP A 199 -0.47 -9.71 -18.29
CA ASP A 199 0.94 -9.99 -18.55
C ASP A 199 1.46 -9.03 -19.64
N GLN A 200 2.38 -8.15 -19.27
CA GLN A 200 2.96 -7.18 -20.19
C GLN A 200 4.13 -7.79 -20.98
N GLY A 201 4.42 -9.08 -20.76
CA GLY A 201 5.67 -9.70 -21.19
C GLY A 201 6.87 -9.08 -20.45
N PRO A 202 8.07 -9.62 -20.67
CA PRO A 202 9.29 -8.96 -20.20
C PRO A 202 9.37 -7.58 -20.84
N HIS A 203 9.42 -6.53 -20.00
CA HIS A 203 9.78 -5.20 -20.47
C HIS A 203 11.20 -5.30 -21.02
N ALA A 204 11.36 -5.20 -22.35
CA ALA A 204 12.67 -5.14 -22.96
C ALA A 204 13.45 -3.99 -22.29
N PRO A 205 14.67 -4.20 -21.81
CA PRO A 205 15.45 -3.10 -21.26
C PRO A 205 15.45 -1.95 -22.26
N PRO A 206 15.34 -0.68 -21.80
CA PRO A 206 15.41 0.45 -22.71
C PRO A 206 16.66 0.32 -23.58
N ALA A 207 16.52 0.58 -24.87
CA ALA A 207 17.65 0.53 -25.79
C ALA A 207 18.74 1.49 -25.27
N LEU A 208 19.95 0.96 -25.08
CA LEU A 208 21.09 1.70 -24.51
C LEU A 208 21.44 2.94 -25.36
N ASP A 209 21.06 2.95 -26.64
CA ASP A 209 21.29 4.07 -27.56
C ASP A 209 20.30 5.25 -27.39
N ALA A 210 19.24 5.10 -26.59
CA ALA A 210 18.19 6.10 -26.43
C ALA A 210 18.16 6.76 -25.03
N SER A 211 19.03 6.35 -24.11
CA SER A 211 19.09 6.91 -22.76
C SER A 211 19.69 8.31 -22.78
N ARG A 212 18.84 9.33 -22.66
CA ARG A 212 19.28 10.73 -22.49
C ARG A 212 20.23 10.90 -21.28
N ALA A 213 20.15 10.01 -20.29
CA ALA A 213 21.02 10.02 -19.12
C ALA A 213 22.44 9.52 -19.45
N GLU A 214 22.57 8.48 -20.28
CA GLU A 214 23.88 7.95 -20.71
C GLU A 214 24.54 8.91 -21.70
N ALA A 215 23.78 9.45 -22.67
CA ALA A 215 24.28 10.48 -23.57
C ALA A 215 24.74 11.76 -22.84
N HIS A 216 24.07 12.13 -21.74
CA HIS A 216 24.49 13.25 -20.89
C HIS A 216 25.74 12.92 -20.08
N LEU A 217 25.85 11.68 -19.58
CA LEU A 217 27.03 11.23 -18.85
C LEU A 217 28.26 11.16 -19.75
N ASP A 218 28.13 10.66 -20.98
CA ASP A 218 29.21 10.62 -21.96
C ASP A 218 29.67 12.03 -22.34
N ALA A 219 28.74 12.97 -22.51
CA ALA A 219 29.06 14.38 -22.76
C ALA A 219 29.81 15.04 -21.58
N LEU A 220 29.51 14.64 -20.34
CA LEU A 220 30.21 15.12 -19.15
C LEU A 220 31.60 14.49 -18.98
N LEU A 221 31.79 13.24 -19.43
CA LEU A 221 33.07 12.54 -19.37
C LEU A 221 34.02 12.93 -20.52
N ALA A 222 33.49 13.47 -21.61
CA ALA A 222 34.24 13.97 -22.76
C ALA A 222 34.69 15.44 -22.63
N ALA A 223 34.33 16.13 -21.53
CA ALA A 223 34.71 17.51 -21.20
C ALA A 223 35.80 17.55 -20.13
#